data_AF-J1IVM2-F1
#
_entry.id   AF-J1IVM2-F1
#
_cell.length_a   1.000
_cell.length_b   1.000
_cell.length_c   1.000
_cell.angle_alpha   90.00
_cell.angle_beta   90.00
_cell.angle_gamma   90.00
#
_symmetry.space_group_name_H-M   'P 1'
#
loop_
_entity.id
_entity.type
_entity.pdbx_description
1 polymer ?
#
loop_
_entity_poly.entity_id
_entity_poly.type
_entity_poly.pdbx_seq_one_letter_code
_entity_poly.pdbx_strand_id
1 'polypeptide(L)'
;MRERIERQIEQRTMMLSGVSHDLRTILTRFKLQLALANTNCDGPLEQDVRDMQNMLEDYLAFARDEGNENVKIFDLNALMQKFSADAHLHKRQFSYTIEGPTEIQARPRAFTRLVSNLVTNAFRYANTVKLTAISQQESFIMTIDDDGPGIDKNMRTEVFKPFFKLDKARN
;
A
#
# COMPACT_ATOMS: atom_id res chain seq x y z
N MET A 1 29.56 2.13 13.13
CA MET A 1 28.84 0.95 12.59
C MET A 1 27.44 1.33 12.13
N ARG A 2 26.64 2.02 12.97
CA ARG A 2 25.33 2.62 12.62
C ARG A 2 25.37 3.55 11.39
N GLU A 3 26.26 4.53 11.37
CA GLU A 3 26.44 5.43 10.20
C GLU A 3 26.83 4.71 8.89
N ARG A 4 27.49 3.54 9.00
CA ARG A 4 27.91 2.74 7.84
C ARG A 4 26.74 1.93 7.28
N ILE A 5 25.83 1.48 8.14
CA ILE A 5 24.56 0.84 7.78
C ILE A 5 23.61 1.88 7.18
N GLU A 6 23.47 3.04 7.81
CA GLU A 6 22.64 4.15 7.30
C GLU A 6 23.11 4.62 5.92
N ARG A 7 24.43 4.81 5.71
CA ARG A 7 24.97 5.13 4.38
C ARG A 7 24.76 4.03 3.33
N GLN A 8 24.84 2.75 3.70
CA GLN A 8 24.55 1.65 2.78
C GLN A 8 23.06 1.59 2.40
N ILE A 9 22.18 1.92 3.33
CA ILE A 9 20.74 2.05 3.07
C ILE A 9 20.48 3.24 2.16
N GLU A 10 21.03 4.43 2.46
CA GLU A 10 20.90 5.63 1.61
C GLU A 10 21.42 5.41 0.18
N GLN A 11 22.58 4.75 0.03
CA GLN A 11 23.14 4.47 -1.30
C GLN A 11 22.30 3.45 -2.08
N ARG A 12 21.74 2.43 -1.41
CA ARG A 12 20.77 1.51 -2.03
C ARG A 12 19.52 2.27 -2.44
N THR A 13 18.95 3.07 -1.55
CA THR A 13 17.79 3.92 -1.83
C THR A 13 18.01 4.86 -3.02
N MET A 14 19.19 5.48 -3.12
CA MET A 14 19.53 6.40 -4.21
C MET A 14 19.66 5.68 -5.56
N MET A 15 20.32 4.52 -5.59
CA MET A 15 20.38 3.69 -6.81
C MET A 15 19.00 3.23 -7.25
N LEU A 16 18.17 2.78 -6.31
CA LEU A 16 16.82 2.32 -6.58
C LEU A 16 15.92 3.45 -7.09
N SER A 17 16.12 4.69 -6.61
CA SER A 17 15.40 5.84 -7.16
C SER A 17 15.75 6.13 -8.63
N GLY A 18 16.99 5.86 -9.06
CA GLY A 18 17.40 5.99 -10.46
C GLY A 18 16.78 4.91 -11.35
N VAL A 19 16.88 3.64 -10.93
CA VAL A 19 16.31 2.50 -11.66
C VAL A 19 14.80 2.66 -11.84
N SER A 20 14.09 3.17 -10.82
CA SER A 20 12.64 3.34 -10.93
C SER A 20 12.21 4.53 -11.78
N HIS A 21 13.04 5.57 -11.94
CA HIS A 21 12.75 6.62 -12.91
C HIS A 21 12.75 6.05 -14.34
N ASP A 22 13.72 5.19 -14.64
CA ASP A 22 13.88 4.57 -15.95
C ASP A 22 12.78 3.54 -16.21
N LEU A 23 12.40 2.75 -15.18
CA LEU A 23 11.26 1.84 -15.26
C LEU A 23 9.92 2.57 -15.49
N ARG A 24 9.69 3.72 -14.83
CA ARG A 24 8.49 4.55 -15.09
C ARG A 24 8.44 5.03 -16.54
N THR A 25 9.60 5.41 -17.09
CA THR A 25 9.72 5.86 -18.47
C THR A 25 9.39 4.73 -19.45
N ILE A 26 9.90 3.52 -19.21
CA ILE A 26 9.62 2.33 -20.05
C ILE A 26 8.14 1.93 -19.94
N LEU A 27 7.55 1.93 -18.74
CA LEU A 27 6.13 1.61 -18.53
C LEU A 27 5.20 2.61 -19.20
N THR A 28 5.52 3.91 -19.14
CA THR A 28 4.75 4.95 -19.84
C THR A 28 4.80 4.74 -21.34
N ARG A 29 5.98 4.39 -21.88
CA ARG A 29 6.15 4.07 -23.30
C ARG A 29 5.34 2.83 -23.71
N PHE A 30 5.32 1.77 -22.90
CA PHE A 30 4.48 0.61 -23.16
C PHE A 30 2.99 0.96 -23.18
N LYS A 31 2.52 1.77 -22.22
CA LYS A 31 1.12 2.21 -22.19
C LYS A 31 0.73 3.01 -23.44
N LEU A 32 1.61 3.89 -23.92
CA LEU A 32 1.40 4.61 -25.17
C LEU A 32 1.36 3.66 -26.37
N GLN A 33 2.24 2.67 -26.42
CA GLN A 33 2.23 1.67 -27.49
C GLN A 33 0.96 0.82 -27.48
N LEU A 34 0.45 0.44 -26.31
CA LEU A 34 -0.83 -0.28 -26.18
C LEU A 34 -2.00 0.60 -26.65
N ALA A 35 -2.08 1.84 -26.17
CA ALA A 35 -3.13 2.78 -26.57
C ALA A 35 -3.13 3.06 -28.08
N LEU A 36 -1.99 2.95 -28.76
CA LEU A 36 -1.85 3.14 -30.21
C LEU A 36 -2.06 1.83 -31.01
N ALA A 37 -1.92 0.67 -30.39
CA ALA A 37 -1.94 -0.61 -31.08
C ALA A 37 -3.35 -1.02 -31.57
N ASN A 38 -4.43 -0.46 -31.00
CA ASN A 38 -5.81 -0.70 -31.45
C ASN A 38 -6.15 -2.20 -31.62
N THR A 39 -5.54 -3.05 -30.80
CA THR A 39 -5.68 -4.51 -30.85
C THR A 39 -6.56 -4.97 -29.70
N ASN A 40 -7.54 -5.83 -29.94
CA ASN A 40 -8.45 -6.41 -28.93
C ASN A 40 -7.76 -7.22 -27.78
N CYS A 41 -6.43 -7.16 -27.65
CA CYS A 41 -5.63 -7.71 -26.56
C CYS A 41 -5.44 -6.73 -25.37
N ASP A 42 -6.06 -5.55 -25.41
CA ASP A 42 -5.77 -4.42 -24.52
C ASP A 42 -6.06 -4.68 -23.03
N GLY A 43 -7.04 -5.50 -22.68
CA GLY A 43 -7.46 -5.66 -21.27
C GLY A 43 -6.38 -6.22 -20.33
N PRO A 44 -5.82 -7.42 -20.57
CA PRO A 44 -4.86 -8.07 -19.67
C PRO A 44 -3.49 -7.38 -19.66
N LEU A 45 -2.98 -6.99 -20.82
CA LEU A 45 -1.63 -6.43 -20.94
C LEU A 45 -1.54 -5.01 -20.36
N GLU A 46 -2.58 -4.19 -20.54
CA GLU A 46 -2.65 -2.91 -19.83
C GLU A 46 -2.76 -3.09 -18.31
N GLN A 47 -3.45 -4.13 -17.86
CA GLN A 47 -3.56 -4.42 -16.44
C GLN A 47 -2.21 -4.81 -15.85
N ASP A 48 -1.42 -5.61 -16.56
CA ASP A 48 -0.06 -5.96 -16.13
C ASP A 48 0.87 -4.74 -16.09
N VAL A 49 0.78 -3.82 -17.06
CA VAL A 49 1.54 -2.56 -17.04
C VAL A 49 1.13 -1.68 -15.86
N ARG A 50 -0.17 -1.58 -15.55
CA ARG A 50 -0.67 -0.86 -14.36
C ARG A 50 -0.17 -1.50 -13.07
N ASP A 51 -0.23 -2.82 -12.97
CA ASP A 51 0.27 -3.57 -11.82
C ASP A 51 1.78 -3.37 -11.61
N MET A 52 2.58 -3.39 -12.68
CA MET A 52 4.02 -3.11 -12.63
C MET A 52 4.31 -1.68 -12.17
N GLN A 53 3.54 -0.70 -12.63
CA GLN A 53 3.70 0.69 -12.23
C GLN A 53 3.39 0.88 -10.74
N ASN A 54 2.31 0.29 -10.25
CA ASN A 54 1.94 0.33 -8.84
C ASN A 54 3.03 -0.31 -7.96
N MET A 55 3.54 -1.49 -8.34
CA MET A 55 4.65 -2.13 -7.62
C MET A 55 5.90 -1.23 -7.55
N LEU A 56 6.22 -0.55 -8.65
CA LEU A 56 7.37 0.34 -8.73
C LEU A 56 7.21 1.59 -7.85
N GLU A 57 6.02 2.17 -7.85
CA GLU A 57 5.68 3.33 -7.02
C GLU A 57 5.69 2.96 -5.54
N ASP A 58 5.13 1.79 -5.18
CA ASP A 58 5.19 1.25 -3.81
C ASP A 58 6.62 1.03 -3.35
N TYR A 59 7.47 0.50 -4.23
CA TYR A 59 8.89 0.26 -3.93
C TYR A 59 9.70 1.57 -3.81
N LEU A 60 9.44 2.55 -4.68
CA LEU A 60 10.05 3.87 -4.58
C LEU A 60 9.65 4.61 -3.31
N ALA A 61 8.36 4.53 -2.96
CA ALA A 61 7.86 5.08 -1.72
C ALA A 61 8.54 4.39 -0.52
N PHE A 62 8.79 3.08 -0.59
CA PHE A 62 9.54 2.33 0.43
C PHE A 62 10.95 2.90 0.60
N ALA A 63 11.69 2.97 -0.50
CA ALA A 63 13.06 3.44 -0.48
C ALA A 63 13.18 4.90 0.02
N ARG A 64 12.27 5.80 -0.39
CA ARG A 64 12.35 7.22 -0.03
C ARG A 64 12.00 7.56 1.42
N ASP A 65 11.13 6.78 2.07
CA ASP A 65 10.62 7.09 3.42
C ASP A 65 11.47 6.47 4.56
N GLU A 66 12.47 5.65 4.26
CA GLU A 66 13.43 5.16 5.25
C GLU A 66 14.39 6.28 5.69
N GLY A 67 13.94 7.17 6.58
CA GLY A 67 14.88 7.83 7.50
C GLY A 67 14.55 9.25 7.96
N ASN A 68 13.73 10.03 7.25
CA ASN A 68 13.70 11.49 7.46
C ASN A 68 12.34 12.11 7.80
N GLU A 69 11.30 11.30 8.03
CA GLU A 69 10.01 11.82 8.49
C GLU A 69 9.96 11.99 10.02
N ASN A 70 9.73 13.23 10.45
CA ASN A 70 9.55 13.56 11.87
C ASN A 70 8.20 13.06 12.40
N VAL A 71 8.21 12.63 13.66
CA VAL A 71 6.99 12.31 14.40
C VAL A 71 6.19 13.59 14.65
N LYS A 72 4.90 13.55 14.35
CA LYS A 72 3.96 14.65 14.53
C LYS A 72 2.63 14.13 15.08
N ILE A 73 1.81 15.04 15.58
CA ILE A 73 0.41 14.76 15.88
C ILE A 73 -0.29 14.46 14.55
N PHE A 74 -0.97 13.32 14.50
CA PHE A 74 -1.67 12.78 13.34
C PHE A 74 -3.12 12.48 13.71
N ASP A 75 -4.05 13.03 12.95
CA ASP A 75 -5.48 12.80 13.16
C ASP A 75 -5.95 11.54 12.41
N LEU A 76 -6.29 10.51 13.18
CA LEU A 76 -6.85 9.27 12.67
C LEU A 76 -8.21 9.48 11.99
N ASN A 77 -9.05 10.38 12.50
CA ASN A 77 -10.37 10.62 11.90
C ASN A 77 -10.25 11.16 10.49
N ALA A 78 -9.37 12.13 10.27
CA ALA A 78 -9.10 12.67 8.93
C ALA A 78 -8.64 11.57 7.95
N LEU A 79 -7.85 10.60 8.42
CA LEU A 79 -7.44 9.45 7.61
C LEU A 79 -8.64 8.52 7.32
N MET A 80 -9.44 8.19 8.33
CA MET A 80 -10.61 7.31 8.17
C MET A 80 -11.66 7.90 7.22
N GLN A 81 -11.86 9.22 7.26
CA GLN A 81 -12.77 9.92 6.34
C GLN A 81 -12.34 9.79 4.89
N LYS A 82 -11.03 9.79 4.60
CA LYS A 82 -10.52 9.55 3.24
C LYS A 82 -10.87 8.14 2.76
N PHE A 83 -10.67 7.13 3.61
CA PHE A 83 -11.05 5.75 3.25
C PHE A 83 -12.55 5.56 3.07
N SER A 84 -13.37 6.28 3.85
CA SER A 84 -14.82 6.28 3.65
C SER A 84 -15.21 6.86 2.28
N ALA A 85 -14.59 7.98 1.88
CA ALA A 85 -14.80 8.57 0.56
C ALA A 85 -14.35 7.64 -0.58
N ASP A 86 -13.19 7.01 -0.44
CA ASP A 86 -12.68 6.05 -1.42
C ASP A 86 -13.58 4.81 -1.53
N ALA A 87 -14.10 4.29 -0.41
CA ALA A 87 -15.03 3.18 -0.39
C ALA A 87 -16.32 3.51 -1.17
N HIS A 88 -16.87 4.71 -0.95
CA HIS A 88 -18.04 5.18 -1.68
C HIS A 88 -17.81 5.24 -3.19
N LEU A 89 -16.65 5.73 -3.64
CA LEU A 89 -16.29 5.79 -5.05
C LEU A 89 -16.24 4.40 -5.70
N HIS A 90 -15.75 3.41 -4.95
CA HIS A 90 -15.59 2.03 -5.41
C HIS A 90 -16.80 1.13 -5.10
N LYS A 91 -17.92 1.69 -4.64
CA LYS A 91 -19.13 0.96 -4.22
C LYS A 91 -18.85 -0.16 -3.20
N ARG A 92 -17.92 0.10 -2.27
CA ARG A 92 -17.57 -0.77 -1.14
C ARG A 92 -18.17 -0.22 0.15
N GLN A 93 -18.32 -1.09 1.16
CA GLN A 93 -18.71 -0.67 2.51
C GLN A 93 -17.47 -0.52 3.38
N PHE A 94 -17.31 0.64 3.99
CA PHE A 94 -16.25 0.91 4.97
C PHE A 94 -16.86 1.44 6.26
N SER A 95 -16.48 0.83 7.38
CA SER A 95 -16.86 1.31 8.71
C SER A 95 -15.63 1.37 9.60
N TYR A 96 -15.62 2.31 10.54
CA TYR A 96 -14.54 2.41 11.50
C TYR A 96 -15.01 2.76 12.90
N THR A 97 -14.24 2.35 13.89
CA THR A 97 -14.44 2.67 15.31
C THR A 97 -13.10 3.05 15.91
N ILE A 98 -13.05 4.17 16.62
CA ILE A 98 -11.86 4.63 17.35
C ILE A 98 -12.23 4.69 18.83
N GLU A 99 -11.59 3.85 19.63
CA GLU A 99 -11.73 3.82 21.08
C GLU A 99 -10.50 4.48 21.70
N GLY A 100 -10.67 5.72 22.16
CA GLY A 100 -9.61 6.55 22.73
C GLY A 100 -9.33 7.81 21.92
N PRO A 101 -8.15 8.44 22.10
CA PRO A 101 -7.78 9.66 21.39
C PRO A 101 -7.69 9.42 19.87
N THR A 102 -8.23 10.36 19.10
CA THR A 102 -8.16 10.34 17.63
C THR A 102 -6.85 10.91 17.12
N GLU A 103 -6.19 11.74 17.92
CA GLU A 103 -4.87 12.28 17.66
C GLU A 103 -3.79 11.37 18.26
N ILE A 104 -2.88 10.89 17.41
CA ILE A 104 -1.75 10.05 17.81
C ILE A 104 -0.41 10.65 17.39
N GLN A 105 0.67 10.25 18.06
CA GLN A 105 2.02 10.56 17.60
C GLN A 105 2.47 9.53 16.57
N ALA A 106 2.61 9.95 15.32
CA ALA A 106 3.03 9.08 14.22
C ALA A 106 3.90 9.85 13.22
N ARG A 107 4.51 9.12 12.30
CA ARG A 107 5.11 9.68 11.08
C ARG A 107 3.99 9.74 10.01
N PRO A 108 3.41 10.91 9.70
CA PRO A 108 2.15 11.00 8.96
C PRO A 108 2.13 10.26 7.62
N ARG A 109 3.18 10.37 6.81
CA ARG A 109 3.27 9.72 5.50
C ARG A 109 3.46 8.22 5.64
N ALA A 110 4.42 7.79 6.47
CA ALA A 110 4.67 6.38 6.71
C ALA A 110 3.42 5.69 7.29
N PHE A 111 2.73 6.33 8.24
CA PHE A 111 1.52 5.80 8.86
C PHE A 111 0.34 5.76 7.87
N THR A 112 0.09 6.85 7.14
CA THR A 112 -0.94 6.88 6.08
C THR A 112 -0.71 5.73 5.11
N ARG A 113 0.53 5.54 4.65
CA ARG A 113 0.87 4.48 3.71
C ARG A 113 0.69 3.08 4.28
N LEU A 114 1.10 2.84 5.53
CA LEU A 114 0.88 1.57 6.21
C LEU A 114 -0.60 1.20 6.20
N VAL A 115 -1.47 2.13 6.60
CA VAL A 115 -2.92 1.87 6.66
C VAL A 115 -3.52 1.77 5.26
N SER A 116 -3.15 2.67 4.33
CA SER A 116 -3.62 2.65 2.95
C SER A 116 -3.30 1.32 2.25
N ASN A 117 -2.11 0.76 2.47
CA ASN A 117 -1.73 -0.52 1.88
C ASN A 117 -2.65 -1.65 2.36
N LEU A 118 -2.97 -1.69 3.65
CA LEU A 118 -3.85 -2.71 4.22
C LEU A 118 -5.31 -2.53 3.79
N VAL A 119 -5.84 -1.31 3.86
CA VAL A 119 -7.23 -1.00 3.48
C VAL A 119 -7.46 -1.20 1.97
N THR A 120 -6.53 -0.77 1.12
CA THR A 120 -6.64 -0.97 -0.33
C THR A 120 -6.56 -2.45 -0.69
N ASN A 121 -5.72 -3.22 0.02
CA ASN A 121 -5.68 -4.67 -0.14
C ASN A 121 -7.03 -5.30 0.24
N ALA A 122 -7.64 -4.88 1.36
CA ALA A 122 -8.96 -5.35 1.75
C ALA A 122 -10.02 -5.02 0.68
N PHE A 123 -10.11 -3.78 0.18
CA PHE A 123 -11.07 -3.39 -0.87
C PHE A 123 -10.90 -4.14 -2.20
N ARG A 124 -9.71 -4.69 -2.47
CA ARG A 124 -9.46 -5.50 -3.66
C ARG A 124 -10.16 -6.86 -3.59
N TYR A 125 -10.24 -7.47 -2.41
CA TYR A 125 -10.72 -8.84 -2.22
C TYR A 125 -12.04 -8.96 -1.47
N ALA A 126 -12.52 -7.87 -0.87
CA ALA A 126 -13.69 -7.82 -0.01
C ALA A 126 -14.70 -6.75 -0.46
N ASN A 127 -15.96 -6.90 -0.07
CA ASN A 127 -17.01 -5.89 -0.24
C ASN A 127 -17.14 -4.98 0.98
N THR A 128 -16.89 -5.54 2.16
CA THR A 128 -17.03 -4.87 3.46
C THR A 128 -15.69 -4.88 4.16
N VAL A 129 -15.26 -3.70 4.62
CA VAL A 129 -14.05 -3.52 5.41
C VAL A 129 -14.40 -2.78 6.69
N LYS A 130 -13.95 -3.31 7.83
CA LYS A 130 -14.11 -2.71 9.15
C LYS A 130 -12.75 -2.41 9.76
N LEU A 131 -12.53 -1.18 10.19
CA LEU A 131 -11.33 -0.78 10.91
C LEU A 131 -11.67 -0.48 12.37
N THR A 132 -10.92 -1.05 13.31
CA THR A 132 -11.06 -0.73 14.74
C THR A 132 -9.71 -0.31 15.29
N ALA A 133 -9.63 0.89 15.88
CA ALA A 133 -8.43 1.42 16.51
C ALA A 133 -8.70 1.59 18.01
N ILE A 134 -7.92 0.91 18.85
CA ILE A 134 -8.09 0.90 20.30
C ILE A 134 -6.80 1.40 20.94
N SER A 135 -6.91 2.48 21.70
CA SER A 135 -5.82 3.00 22.53
C SER A 135 -5.90 2.37 23.93
N GLN A 136 -4.87 1.63 24.29
CA GLN A 136 -4.67 1.07 25.64
C GLN A 136 -3.54 1.82 26.35
N GLN A 137 -3.34 1.55 27.65
CA GLN A 137 -2.39 2.29 28.49
C GLN A 137 -0.96 2.32 27.93
N GLU A 138 -0.49 1.23 27.32
CA GLU A 138 0.89 1.12 26.79
C GLU A 138 0.93 0.75 25.30
N SER A 139 -0.21 0.60 24.64
CA SER A 139 -0.25 0.12 23.26
C SER A 139 -1.40 0.71 22.47
N PHE A 140 -1.17 0.88 21.17
CA PHE A 140 -2.20 1.21 20.20
C PHE A 140 -2.41 0.01 19.29
N ILE A 141 -3.64 -0.50 19.23
CA ILE A 141 -4.00 -1.67 18.44
C ILE A 141 -4.95 -1.23 17.33
N MET A 142 -4.54 -1.42 16.07
CA MET A 142 -5.39 -1.21 14.90
C MET A 142 -5.67 -2.56 14.23
N THR A 143 -6.95 -2.89 14.11
CA THR A 143 -7.44 -4.10 13.45
C THR A 143 -8.18 -3.72 12.18
N ILE A 144 -7.86 -4.37 11.06
CA ILE A 144 -8.56 -4.23 9.79
C ILE A 144 -9.12 -5.59 9.46
N ASP A 145 -10.44 -5.67 9.37
CA ASP A 145 -11.22 -6.88 9.13
C ASP A 145 -11.97 -6.74 7.80
N ASP A 146 -12.06 -7.82 7.04
CA ASP A 146 -12.62 -7.85 5.70
C ASP A 146 -13.38 -9.16 5.43
N ASP A 147 -14.41 -9.10 4.56
CA ASP A 147 -15.23 -10.25 4.18
C ASP A 147 -14.71 -11.00 2.94
N GLY A 148 -13.40 -10.88 2.66
CA GLY A 148 -12.75 -11.56 1.55
C GLY A 148 -12.53 -13.05 1.76
N PRO A 149 -11.94 -13.76 0.77
CA PRO A 149 -11.69 -15.20 0.81
C PRO A 149 -10.66 -15.62 1.89
N GLY A 150 -9.96 -14.66 2.49
CA GLY A 150 -8.92 -14.89 3.48
C GLY A 150 -7.63 -15.49 2.90
N ILE A 151 -6.72 -15.86 3.78
CA ILE A 151 -5.41 -16.44 3.44
C ILE A 151 -5.26 -17.78 4.15
N ASP A 152 -4.93 -18.81 3.36
CA ASP A 152 -4.59 -20.15 3.84
C ASP A 152 -3.55 -20.07 4.96
N LYS A 153 -3.74 -20.84 6.04
CA LYS A 153 -2.88 -20.78 7.24
C LYS A 153 -1.40 -20.92 6.93
N ASN A 154 -1.06 -21.78 5.96
CA ASN A 154 0.32 -22.04 5.54
C ASN A 154 0.95 -20.86 4.78
N MET A 155 0.14 -19.94 4.27
CA MET A 155 0.59 -18.80 3.46
C MET A 155 0.60 -17.49 4.26
N ARG A 156 0.09 -17.46 5.50
CA ARG A 156 -0.01 -16.24 6.32
C ARG A 156 1.32 -15.59 6.65
N THR A 157 2.41 -16.36 6.72
CA THR A 157 3.76 -15.80 6.91
C THR A 157 4.36 -15.35 5.58
N GLU A 158 4.04 -16.05 4.49
CA GLU A 158 4.59 -15.79 3.16
C GLU A 158 4.08 -14.49 2.55
N VAL A 159 2.84 -14.08 2.86
CA VAL A 159 2.25 -12.82 2.36
C VAL A 159 2.98 -11.54 2.80
N PHE A 160 3.87 -11.63 3.79
CA PHE A 160 4.73 -10.51 4.20
C PHE A 160 6.03 -10.42 3.39
N LYS A 161 6.35 -11.42 2.56
CA LYS A 161 7.55 -11.38 1.72
C LYS A 161 7.38 -10.36 0.59
N PRO A 162 8.43 -9.59 0.26
CA PRO A 162 8.39 -8.67 -0.88
C PRO A 162 7.99 -9.39 -2.17
N PHE A 163 7.13 -8.76 -2.98
CA PHE A 163 6.66 -9.25 -4.28
C PHE A 163 5.86 -10.56 -4.26
N PHE A 164 5.52 -11.07 -3.08
CA PHE A 164 4.68 -12.26 -2.96
C PHE A 164 3.23 -11.92 -3.32
N LYS A 165 2.68 -12.62 -4.32
CA LYS A 165 1.25 -12.60 -4.67
C LYS A 165 0.71 -14.02 -4.51
N LEU A 166 -0.46 -14.16 -3.91
CA LEU A 166 -1.23 -15.40 -3.99
C LEU A 166 -1.65 -15.55 -5.46
N ASP A 167 -1.14 -16.60 -6.13
CA ASP A 167 -1.35 -16.82 -7.56
C ASP A 167 -2.83 -16.70 -7.97
N LYS A 168 -3.08 -15.98 -9.08
CA LYS A 168 -4.41 -15.90 -9.72
C LYS A 168 -4.84 -17.21 -10.39
N ALA A 169 -4.05 -18.29 -10.31
CA ALA A 169 -4.26 -19.54 -11.04
C ALA A 169 -4.92 -20.66 -10.20
N ARG A 170 -5.90 -20.30 -9.37
CA ARG A 170 -6.87 -21.25 -8.82
C ARG A 170 -8.28 -20.85 -9.25
N ASN A 171 -8.54 -21.01 -10.55
CA ASN A 171 -9.72 -21.64 -11.18
C ASN A 171 -9.79 -21.27 -12.66
#